data_AF-A0A7I8CM80-F1
#
_entry.id   AF-A0A7I8CM80-F1
#
_cell.length_a   1.000
_cell.length_b   1.000
_cell.length_c   1.000
_cell.angle_alpha   90.00
_cell.angle_beta   90.00
_cell.angle_gamma   90.00
#
_symmetry.space_group_name_H-M   'P 1'
#
loop_
_entity.id
_entity.type
_entity.pdbx_description
1 polymer ?
#
loop_
_entity_poly.entity_id
_entity_poly.type
_entity_poly.pdbx_seq_one_letter_code
_entity_poly.pdbx_strand_id
1 'polypeptide(L)' 'MHVDAAFTHRGYLLNCAPARAGDGTWQPYVVVSRSSDGELVANRFFPTDLRFTDEAAAIAHARDWAVRWIDASSMTV' A
#
# COMPACT_ATOMS: atom_id res chain seq x y z
N MET A 1 11.71 -12.44 8.47
CA MET A 1 12.15 -11.10 8.01
C MET A 1 10.91 -10.38 7.56
N HIS A 2 10.50 -9.32 8.26
CA HIS A 2 9.43 -8.45 7.76
C HIS A 2 10.05 -7.72 6.57
N VAL A 3 9.55 -7.97 5.36
CA VAL A 3 9.98 -7.18 4.21
C VAL A 3 9.48 -5.77 4.49
N ASP A 4 10.40 -4.83 4.72
CA ASP A 4 10.04 -3.42 4.83
C ASP A 4 9.46 -3.00 3.48
N ALA A 5 8.14 -3.13 3.35
CA ALA A 5 7.40 -2.79 2.16
C ALA A 5 7.12 -1.28 2.10
N ALA A 6 7.61 -0.53 3.09
CA ALA A 6 7.52 0.91 3.19
C ALA A 6 8.50 1.61 2.24
N PHE A 7 8.03 2.66 1.57
CA PHE A 7 8.86 3.51 0.71
C PHE A 7 8.27 4.91 0.62
N THR A 8 9.10 5.90 0.27
CA THR A 8 8.67 7.30 0.12
C THR A 8 8.40 7.63 -1.34
N HIS A 9 7.29 8.31 -1.63
CA HIS A 9 6.93 8.81 -2.96
C HIS A 9 6.26 10.19 -2.85
N ARG A 10 6.78 11.19 -3.57
CA ARG A 10 6.23 12.58 -3.63
C ARG A 10 5.90 13.21 -2.26
N GLY A 11 6.73 12.97 -1.24
CA GLY A 11 6.53 13.50 0.11
C GLY A 11 5.53 12.72 0.97
N TYR A 12 5.15 11.52 0.54
CA TYR A 12 4.33 10.57 1.31
C TYR A 12 5.12 9.30 1.61
N LEU A 13 4.96 8.77 2.83
CA LEU A 13 5.41 7.45 3.22
C LEU A 13 4.30 6.45 2.93
N LEU A 14 4.60 5.43 2.11
CA LEU A 14 3.68 4.41 1.65
C LEU A 14 4.05 3.08 2.27
N ASN A 15 3.31 2.62 3.26
CA ASN A 15 3.54 1.34 3.94
C ASN A 15 2.63 0.26 3.34
N CYS A 16 3.21 -0.61 2.50
CA CYS A 16 2.49 -1.65 1.76
C CYS A 16 2.59 -3.02 2.44
N ALA A 17 1.98 -3.20 3.62
CA ALA A 17 2.07 -4.44 4.37
C ALA A 17 0.84 -5.34 4.11
N PRO A 18 0.93 -6.39 3.28
CA PRO A 18 -0.21 -7.26 2.99
C PRO A 18 -0.63 -8.05 4.23
N ALA A 19 -1.93 -8.31 4.34
CA ALA A 19 -2.49 -9.16 5.39
C ALA A 19 -2.54 -10.61 4.90
N ARG A 20 -2.01 -11.53 5.70
CA ARG A 20 -2.12 -12.97 5.41
C ARG A 20 -3.53 -13.46 5.76
N ALA A 21 -4.18 -14.09 4.82
CA ALA A 21 -5.46 -14.76 5.03
C ALA A 21 -5.26 -16.20 5.56
N GLY A 22 -6.29 -16.71 6.24
CA GLY A 22 -6.26 -18.07 6.84
C GLY A 22 -6.18 -19.22 5.83
N ASP A 23 -6.44 -18.95 4.55
CA ASP A 23 -6.30 -19.88 3.42
C ASP A 23 -4.89 -19.90 2.82
N GLY A 24 -3.95 -19.14 3.38
CA GLY A 24 -2.57 -19.05 2.92
C GLY A 24 -2.34 -18.00 1.82
N THR A 25 -3.36 -17.27 1.40
CA THR A 25 -3.24 -16.15 0.45
C THR A 25 -2.93 -14.82 1.16
N TRP A 26 -2.63 -13.80 0.38
CA TRP A 26 -2.27 -12.47 0.83
C TRP A 26 -3.24 -11.44 0.26
N GLN A 27 -3.82 -10.63 1.13
CA GLN A 27 -4.64 -9.50 0.76
C GLN A 27 -3.76 -8.24 0.76
N PRO A 28 -3.69 -7.48 -0.35
CA PRO A 28 -2.90 -6.25 -0.38
C PRO A 28 -3.51 -5.24 0.60
N TYR A 29 -2.64 -4.41 1.16
CA TYR A 29 -3.02 -3.35 2.08
C TYR A 29 -1.96 -2.26 2.04
N VAL A 30 -2.40 -1.00 2.09
CA VAL A 30 -1.49 0.13 2.12
C VAL A 30 -1.99 1.25 3.02
N VAL A 31 -1.06 1.77 3.82
CA VAL A 31 -1.21 2.98 4.63
C VAL A 31 -0.36 4.07 4.01
N VAL A 32 -0.97 5.23 3.80
CA VAL A 32 -0.32 6.41 3.23
C VAL A 32 -0.29 7.51 4.29
N SER A 33 0.90 7.92 4.69
CA SER A 33 1.09 9.06 5.58
C SER A 33 1.95 10.14 4.93
N ARG A 34 1.78 11.39 5.36
CA ARG A 34 2.64 12.49 4.89
C ARG A 34 4.01 12.36 5.56
N SER A 35 5.08 12.44 4.77
CA SER A 35 6.44 12.24 5.28
C SER A 35 6.92 13.35 6.22
N SER A 36 6.31 14.53 6.20
CA SER A 36 6.75 15.69 6.99
C SER A 36 6.35 15.61 8.46
N ASP A 37 5.17 15.09 8.76
CA ASP A 37 4.57 15.09 10.11
C ASP A 37 3.99 13.72 10.50
N GLY A 38 4.00 12.74 9.59
CA GLY A 38 3.44 11.41 9.81
C GLY A 38 1.91 11.37 9.76
N GLU A 39 1.23 12.45 9.37
CA GLU A 39 -0.23 12.51 9.30
C GLU A 39 -0.76 11.42 8.36
N LEU A 40 -1.72 10.63 8.85
CA LEU A 40 -2.39 9.62 8.03
C LEU A 40 -3.27 10.30 6.98
N VAL A 41 -2.95 10.10 5.71
CA VAL A 41 -3.66 10.72 4.59
C VAL A 41 -4.68 9.74 4.00
N ALA A 42 -4.30 8.47 3.88
CA ALA A 42 -5.20 7.43 3.43
C ALA A 42 -4.86 6.07 4.04
N ASN A 43 -5.90 5.28 4.24
CA ASN A 43 -5.77 3.88 4.61
C ASN A 43 -6.62 3.05 3.63
N ARG A 44 -5.98 2.20 2.84
CA ARG A 44 -6.66 1.43 1.79
C ARG A 44 -6.69 -0.06 2.13
N PHE A 45 -7.90 -0.51 2.41
CA PHE A 45 -8.29 -1.91 2.35
C PHE A 45 -8.76 -2.25 0.94
N PHE A 46 -8.20 -3.30 0.37
CA PHE A 46 -8.64 -3.82 -0.93
C PHE A 46 -9.79 -4.81 -0.75
N PRO A 47 -10.62 -5.04 -1.78
CA PRO A 47 -11.69 -6.03 -1.73
C PRO A 47 -11.20 -7.42 -1.30
N THR A 48 -12.02 -8.18 -0.59
CA THR A 48 -11.63 -9.49 -0.04
C THR A 48 -11.45 -10.58 -1.09
N ASP A 49 -12.01 -10.38 -2.27
CA ASP A 49 -11.85 -11.19 -3.48
C ASP A 49 -10.53 -10.89 -4.23
N LEU A 50 -9.88 -9.75 -3.95
CA LEU A 50 -8.56 -9.45 -4.47
C LEU A 50 -7.48 -10.04 -3.55
N ARG A 51 -7.04 -11.25 -3.88
CA ARG A 51 -5.99 -11.97 -3.14
C ARG A 51 -4.89 -12.49 -4.05
N PHE A 52 -3.71 -12.62 -3.47
CA PHE A 52 -2.50 -13.10 -4.14
C PHE A 52 -2.00 -14.35 -3.43
N THR A 53 -1.49 -15.31 -4.19
CA THR A 53 -0.83 -16.49 -3.63
C THR A 53 0.58 -16.19 -3.11
N ASP A 54 1.17 -15.08 -3.57
CA ASP A 54 2.50 -14.62 -3.22
C ASP A 54 2.46 -13.27 -2.49
N GLU A 55 3.29 -13.14 -1.45
CA GLU A 55 3.37 -11.94 -0.62
C GLU A 55 3.94 -10.77 -1.43
N ALA A 56 4.97 -11.01 -2.24
CA ALA A 56 5.61 -9.97 -3.04
C ALA A 56 4.67 -9.44 -4.12
N ALA A 57 3.82 -10.28 -4.70
CA ALA A 57 2.77 -9.87 -5.62
C ALA A 57 1.72 -8.95 -4.95
N ALA A 58 1.30 -9.26 -3.73
CA ALA A 58 0.39 -8.39 -2.97
C ALA A 58 1.03 -7.03 -2.64
N ILE A 59 2.31 -7.04 -2.24
CA ILE A 59 3.08 -5.81 -2.01
C ILE A 59 3.17 -4.99 -3.31
N ALA A 60 3.54 -5.62 -4.44
CA ALA A 60 3.67 -4.94 -5.73
C ALA A 60 2.34 -4.29 -6.17
N HIS A 61 1.21 -4.98 -5.96
CA HIS A 61 -0.10 -4.43 -6.25
C HIS A 61 -0.43 -3.21 -5.39
N ALA A 62 -0.20 -3.30 -4.08
CA ALA A 62 -0.42 -2.21 -3.14
C ALA A 62 0.44 -0.98 -3.49
N ARG A 63 1.71 -1.22 -3.89
CA ARG A 63 2.64 -0.18 -4.35
C ARG A 63 2.16 0.53 -5.61
N ASP A 64 1.81 -0.22 -6.65
CA ASP A 64 1.32 0.35 -7.92
C ASP A 64 0.05 1.18 -7.70
N TRP A 65 -0.90 0.68 -6.91
CA TRP A 65 -2.09 1.44 -6.55
C TRP A 65 -1.73 2.75 -5.82
N ALA A 66 -0.84 2.70 -4.82
CA ALA A 66 -0.50 3.85 -4.00
C ALA A 66 0.20 4.95 -4.82
N VAL A 67 1.13 4.56 -5.70
CA VAL A 67 1.80 5.50 -6.63
C VAL A 67 0.78 6.15 -7.54
N ARG A 68 -0.11 5.36 -8.18
CA ARG A 68 -1.14 5.90 -9.08
C ARG A 68 -2.11 6.82 -8.35
N TRP A 69 -2.51 6.48 -7.13
CA TRP A 69 -3.41 7.29 -6.32
C TRP A 69 -2.78 8.63 -5.92
N ILE A 70 -1.52 8.62 -5.47
CA ILE A 70 -0.77 9.85 -5.19
C ILE A 70 -0.60 10.68 -6.46
N ASP A 71 -0.23 10.05 -7.57
CA ASP A 71 0.01 10.76 -8.83
C ASP A 71 -1.27 11.43 -9.32
N ALA A 72 -2.41 10.74 -9.27
CA ALA A 72 -3.72 11.31 -9.60
C ALA A 72 -4.16 12.42 -8.63
N SER A 73 -3.94 12.24 -7.31
CA SER A 73 -4.30 13.24 -6.29
C SER A 73 -3.44 14.51 -6.42
N SER A 74 -2.19 14.37 -6.84
CA SER A 74 -1.24 15.48 -7.04
C SER A 74 -1.51 16.32 -8.29
N MET A 75 -2.32 15.85 -9.23
CA MET A 75 -2.70 16.62 -10.44
C MET A 75 -3.82 17.64 -10.17
N THR A 76 -4.24 17.81 -8.92
CA THR A 76 -5.34 18.70 -8.52
C THR A 76 -4.85 20.07 -8.03
N VAL A 77 -3.74 20.58 -8.58
CA VAL A 77 -3.24 21.95 -8.33
C VAL A 77 -3.41 22.78 -9.58
#